data_AF-A0A6J6G425-F1
#
_entry.id   AF-A0A6J6G425-F1
#
_cell.length_a   1.000
_cell.length_b   1.000
_cell.length_c   1.000
_cell.angle_alpha   90.00
_cell.angle_beta   90.00
_cell.angle_gamma   90.00
#
_symmetry.space_group_name_H-M   'P 1'
#
loop_
_entity.id
_entity.type
_entity.pdbx_description
1 polymer ?
#
loop_
_entity_poly.entity_id
_entity_poly.type
_entity_poly.pdbx_seq_one_letter_code
_entity_poly.pdbx_strand_id
1 'polypeptide(L)'
;MIVCWSVKGGSGTTVVASTIALMRAAESQRGALLVDLAGDVPAVLGLAESSGPGINDWFANCDHGSRMTLQSIAIQATANLQIIARGLKQLDAKENRNFTELCAALKSFDLPIIVDAGCGLPSPDLLAHASSSLLVTRPCYLSLRRAAQLSVSPTGIVLINEAGRALGKHDVEAVIGAPVVAEIDFDAAIARAVDAGLLASRIPTIMSKQLAAVA
;
A
#
# COMPACT_ATOMS: atom_id res chain seq x y z
N MET A 1 5.80 -6.42 -8.09
CA MET A 1 5.54 -5.70 -6.83
C MET A 1 4.50 -4.63 -7.11
N ILE A 2 3.47 -4.53 -6.26
CA ILE A 2 2.44 -3.49 -6.34
C ILE A 2 2.75 -2.41 -5.30
N VAL A 3 2.79 -1.15 -5.70
CA VAL A 3 3.04 -0.01 -4.81
C VAL A 3 1.78 0.83 -4.73
N CYS A 4 1.19 0.93 -3.54
CA CYS A 4 0.00 1.74 -3.29
C CYS A 4 0.39 3.06 -2.62
N TRP A 5 -0.09 4.18 -3.14
CA TRP A 5 0.23 5.51 -2.60
C TRP A 5 -0.90 6.51 -2.86
N SER A 6 -0.83 7.69 -2.24
CA SER A 6 -1.80 8.77 -2.42
C SER A 6 -1.16 10.15 -2.39
N VAL A 7 -1.83 11.14 -3.00
CA VAL A 7 -1.44 12.56 -2.92
C VAL A 7 -2.11 13.31 -1.76
N LYS A 8 -3.04 12.65 -1.06
CA LYS A 8 -3.77 13.21 0.07
C LYS A 8 -4.03 12.14 1.12
N GLY A 9 -3.68 12.44 2.37
CA GLY A 9 -4.04 11.63 3.53
C GLY A 9 -5.56 11.41 3.64
N GLY A 10 -5.93 10.25 4.19
CA GLY A 10 -7.33 9.83 4.32
C GLY A 10 -7.99 9.37 3.01
N SER A 11 -7.20 8.96 2.02
CA SER A 11 -7.72 8.38 0.76
C SER A 11 -7.96 6.87 0.85
N GLY A 12 -7.48 6.20 1.91
CA GLY A 12 -7.68 4.76 2.12
C GLY A 12 -6.52 3.88 1.64
N THR A 13 -5.33 4.46 1.40
CA THR A 13 -4.16 3.74 0.84
C THR A 13 -3.81 2.47 1.59
N THR A 14 -3.64 2.56 2.92
CA THR A 14 -3.28 1.42 3.77
C THR A 14 -4.34 0.32 3.72
N VAL A 15 -5.62 0.68 3.69
CA VAL A 15 -6.73 -0.29 3.61
C VAL A 15 -6.72 -1.00 2.25
N VAL A 16 -6.50 -0.25 1.16
CA VAL A 16 -6.37 -0.83 -0.19
C VAL A 16 -5.15 -1.74 -0.28
N ALA A 17 -3.98 -1.29 0.17
CA ALA A 17 -2.75 -2.08 0.16
C ALA A 17 -2.90 -3.37 0.98
N SER A 18 -3.47 -3.27 2.18
CA SER A 18 -3.74 -4.42 3.06
C SER A 18 -4.71 -5.40 2.42
N THR A 19 -5.76 -4.91 1.76
CA THR A 19 -6.75 -5.77 1.09
C THR A 19 -6.15 -6.50 -0.10
N ILE A 20 -5.40 -5.81 -0.95
CA ILE A 20 -4.67 -6.42 -2.08
C ILE A 20 -3.70 -7.50 -1.56
N ALA A 21 -2.98 -7.23 -0.46
CA ALA A 21 -2.06 -8.19 0.12
C ALA A 21 -2.76 -9.44 0.65
N LEU A 22 -3.90 -9.29 1.34
CA LEU A 22 -4.72 -10.41 1.81
C LEU A 22 -5.28 -11.25 0.65
N MET A 23 -5.71 -10.60 -0.44
CA MET A 23 -6.20 -11.30 -1.63
C MET A 23 -5.08 -12.09 -2.32
N ARG A 24 -3.92 -11.46 -2.55
CA ARG A 24 -2.74 -12.15 -3.09
C ARG A 24 -2.26 -13.30 -2.20
N ALA A 25 -2.33 -13.13 -0.88
CA ALA A 25 -2.00 -14.19 0.08
C ALA A 25 -2.98 -15.38 0.00
N ALA A 26 -4.25 -15.14 -0.33
CA ALA A 26 -5.24 -16.20 -0.49
C ALA A 26 -5.09 -16.98 -1.80
N GLU A 27 -4.62 -16.32 -2.87
CA GLU A 27 -4.44 -16.92 -4.20
C GLU A 27 -3.09 -17.64 -4.37
N SER A 28 -2.04 -17.09 -3.75
CA SER A 28 -0.67 -17.59 -3.87
C SER A 28 -0.41 -18.76 -2.91
N GLN A 29 0.07 -19.88 -3.43
CA GLN A 29 0.55 -21.02 -2.61
C GLN A 29 1.73 -20.65 -1.70
N ARG A 30 2.41 -19.55 -1.98
CA ARG A 30 3.58 -19.07 -1.25
C ARG A 30 3.25 -17.91 -0.30
N GLY A 31 1.97 -17.57 -0.18
CA GLY A 31 1.51 -16.41 0.56
C GLY A 31 1.86 -15.10 -0.13
N ALA A 32 1.85 -14.00 0.63
CA ALA A 32 2.27 -12.67 0.18
C ALA A 32 3.02 -11.91 1.29
N LEU A 33 3.71 -10.84 0.88
CA LEU A 33 4.42 -9.92 1.77
C LEU A 33 3.87 -8.51 1.60
N LEU A 34 3.52 -7.85 2.70
CA LEU A 34 3.14 -6.45 2.75
C LEU A 34 4.20 -5.63 3.49
N VAL A 35 4.81 -4.68 2.79
CA VAL A 35 5.80 -3.76 3.36
C VAL A 35 5.10 -2.45 3.71
N ASP A 36 5.16 -2.08 4.99
CA ASP A 36 4.51 -0.89 5.53
C ASP A 36 5.50 0.27 5.67
N LEU A 37 5.43 1.24 4.76
CA LEU A 37 6.19 2.48 4.86
C LEU A 37 5.39 3.60 5.55
N ALA A 38 4.07 3.41 5.70
CA ALA A 38 3.15 4.43 6.21
C ALA A 38 3.00 4.36 7.73
N GLY A 39 2.99 3.17 8.31
CA GLY A 39 2.93 2.88 9.75
C GLY A 39 1.61 2.33 10.26
N ASP A 40 0.57 2.27 9.41
CA ASP A 40 -0.79 1.97 9.85
C ASP A 40 -1.20 0.51 9.58
N VAL A 41 -0.37 -0.27 8.87
CA VAL A 41 -0.71 -1.65 8.45
C VAL A 41 -1.03 -2.57 9.63
N PRO A 42 -0.23 -2.62 10.72
CA PRO A 42 -0.56 -3.49 11.86
C PRO A 42 -1.95 -3.21 12.43
N ALA A 43 -2.29 -1.92 12.63
CA ALA A 43 -3.58 -1.51 13.17
C ALA A 43 -4.73 -1.87 12.21
N VAL A 44 -4.56 -1.62 10.90
CA VAL A 44 -5.55 -1.95 9.87
C VAL A 44 -5.83 -3.46 9.79
N LEU A 45 -4.82 -4.30 10.04
CA LEU A 45 -4.96 -5.75 10.08
C LEU A 45 -5.46 -6.30 11.43
N GLY A 46 -5.70 -5.44 12.43
CA GLY A 46 -6.13 -5.85 13.77
C GLY A 46 -5.02 -6.46 14.63
N LEU A 47 -3.76 -6.20 14.28
CA LEU A 47 -2.59 -6.64 15.04
C LEU A 47 -2.23 -5.60 16.10
N ALA A 48 -1.58 -6.07 17.18
CA ALA A 48 -0.92 -5.16 18.11
C ALA A 48 0.19 -4.37 17.41
N GLU A 49 0.46 -3.15 17.88
CA GLU A 49 1.60 -2.38 17.39
C GLU A 49 2.89 -3.20 17.53
N SER A 50 3.68 -3.23 16.45
CA SER A 50 4.98 -3.90 16.48
C SER A 50 5.95 -3.15 17.39
N SER A 51 6.38 -3.80 18.46
CA SER A 51 7.48 -3.31 19.31
C SER A 51 8.86 -3.70 18.78
N GLY A 52 8.92 -4.48 17.69
CA GLY A 52 10.15 -4.99 17.10
C GLY A 52 10.70 -4.13 15.95
N PRO A 53 11.90 -4.45 15.44
CA PRO A 53 12.48 -3.78 14.27
C PRO A 53 11.56 -3.88 13.04
N GLY A 54 11.51 -2.80 12.27
CA GLY A 54 10.76 -2.74 11.01
C GLY A 54 11.59 -2.20 9.85
N ILE A 55 10.91 -1.74 8.80
CA ILE A 55 11.56 -1.29 7.57
C ILE A 55 12.48 -0.08 7.80
N ASN A 56 12.14 0.80 8.76
CA ASN A 56 13.00 1.93 9.10
C ASN A 56 14.28 1.48 9.80
N ASP A 57 14.19 0.48 10.67
CA ASP A 57 15.36 -0.15 11.30
C ASP A 57 16.23 -0.84 10.25
N TRP A 58 15.62 -1.45 9.24
CA TRP A 58 16.33 -2.03 8.10
C TRP A 58 17.09 -0.96 7.31
N PHE A 59 16.44 0.14 6.92
CA PHE A 59 17.08 1.23 6.18
C PHE A 59 18.27 1.83 6.93
N ALA A 60 18.20 1.91 8.25
CA ALA A 60 19.29 2.50 9.01
C ALA A 60 20.50 1.58 9.22
N ASN A 61 20.36 0.29 8.90
CA ASN A 61 21.41 -0.72 9.08
C ASN A 61 21.71 -1.47 7.76
N CYS A 62 21.25 -0.96 6.60
CA CYS A 62 21.35 -1.65 5.31
C CYS A 62 22.71 -1.40 4.64
N ASP A 63 23.82 -1.81 5.25
CA ASP A 63 25.13 -1.71 4.56
C ASP A 63 25.26 -2.76 3.44
N HIS A 64 24.52 -3.88 3.51
CA HIS A 64 24.37 -4.90 2.45
C HIS A 64 23.02 -5.62 2.57
N GLY A 65 21.96 -5.02 2.03
CA GLY A 65 20.59 -5.49 2.20
C GLY A 65 20.34 -6.82 1.49
N SER A 66 19.96 -7.86 2.25
CA SER A 66 19.60 -9.16 1.68
C SER A 66 18.15 -9.52 2.01
N ARG A 67 17.57 -10.49 1.28
CA ARG A 67 16.29 -11.08 1.68
C ARG A 67 16.29 -11.60 3.11
N MET A 68 17.42 -12.11 3.61
CA MET A 68 17.49 -12.68 4.95
C MET A 68 17.25 -11.61 6.03
N THR A 69 17.75 -10.39 5.83
CA THR A 69 17.56 -9.30 6.79
C THR A 69 16.14 -8.72 6.73
N LEU A 70 15.47 -8.78 5.58
CA LEU A 70 14.03 -8.46 5.48
C LEU A 70 13.17 -9.57 6.11
N GLN A 71 13.53 -10.84 5.91
CA GLN A 71 12.80 -11.97 6.51
C GLN A 71 12.93 -12.00 8.04
N SER A 72 14.08 -11.62 8.60
CA SER A 72 14.27 -11.61 10.05
C SER A 72 13.41 -10.58 10.79
N ILE A 73 12.89 -9.57 10.08
CA ILE A 73 12.00 -8.53 10.63
C ILE A 73 10.56 -8.67 10.15
N ALA A 74 10.26 -9.70 9.36
CA ALA A 74 8.91 -9.98 8.90
C ALA A 74 8.10 -10.64 10.02
N ILE A 75 6.85 -10.21 10.18
CA ILE A 75 5.91 -10.67 11.19
C ILE A 75 4.76 -11.40 10.49
N GLN A 76 4.36 -12.54 11.04
CA GLN A 76 3.22 -13.30 10.52
C GLN A 76 1.91 -12.58 10.90
N ALA A 77 1.14 -12.13 9.90
CA ALA A 77 -0.14 -11.45 10.12
C ALA A 77 -1.34 -12.40 10.00
N THR A 78 -1.29 -13.34 9.05
CA THR A 78 -2.28 -14.43 8.89
C THR A 78 -1.55 -15.73 8.56
N ALA A 79 -2.24 -16.83 8.25
CA ALA A 79 -1.56 -18.05 7.80
C ALA A 79 -0.70 -17.84 6.54
N ASN A 80 -1.12 -16.94 5.64
CA ASN A 80 -0.48 -16.75 4.33
C ASN A 80 0.01 -15.32 4.06
N LEU A 81 -0.12 -14.40 5.01
CA LEU A 81 0.37 -13.02 4.88
C LEU A 81 1.44 -12.74 5.92
N GLN A 82 2.60 -12.30 5.44
CA GLN A 82 3.64 -11.69 6.25
C GLN A 82 3.65 -10.18 6.05
N ILE A 83 4.03 -9.44 7.09
CA ILE A 83 4.21 -7.99 7.03
C ILE A 83 5.60 -7.59 7.48
N ILE A 84 6.17 -6.55 6.89
CA ILE A 84 7.28 -5.80 7.48
C ILE A 84 6.71 -4.46 7.91
N ALA A 85 6.51 -4.30 9.22
CA ALA A 85 5.97 -3.07 9.80
C ALA A 85 6.94 -1.90 9.60
N ARG A 86 6.46 -0.66 9.76
CA ARG A 86 7.31 0.54 9.65
C ARG A 86 8.48 0.53 10.64
N GLY A 87 8.29 -0.04 11.82
CA GLY A 87 9.26 -0.05 12.92
C GLY A 87 9.20 1.21 13.77
N LEU A 88 9.93 1.19 14.88
CA LEU A 88 9.95 2.28 15.87
C LEU A 88 10.96 3.37 15.52
N LYS A 89 11.98 3.04 14.73
CA LYS A 89 12.99 4.02 14.33
C LYS A 89 12.34 5.12 13.50
N GLN A 90 12.44 6.34 13.99
CA GLN A 90 12.06 7.51 13.23
C GLN A 90 13.23 7.86 12.32
N LEU A 91 13.01 7.77 11.01
CA LEU A 91 14.02 8.20 10.05
C LEU A 91 13.94 9.70 9.85
N ASP A 92 15.07 10.37 9.93
CA ASP A 92 15.15 11.79 9.60
C ASP A 92 14.90 11.99 8.10
N ALA A 93 14.32 13.13 7.73
CA ALA A 93 14.11 13.47 6.31
C ALA A 93 15.43 13.54 5.51
N LYS A 94 16.57 13.66 6.21
CA LYS A 94 17.92 13.69 5.63
C LYS A 94 18.58 12.31 5.58
N GLU A 95 18.05 11.30 6.28
CA GLU A 95 18.59 9.95 6.22
C GLU A 95 18.27 9.35 4.86
N ASN A 96 19.32 8.90 4.18
CA ASN A 96 19.21 8.36 2.84
C ASN A 96 18.60 6.96 2.90
N ARG A 97 17.30 6.86 2.58
CA ARG A 97 16.64 5.57 2.40
C ARG A 97 17.10 4.95 1.09
N ASN A 98 17.93 3.92 1.16
CA ASN A 98 18.43 3.23 -0.01
C ASN A 98 17.34 2.32 -0.64
N PHE A 99 16.41 2.93 -1.37
CA PHE A 99 15.32 2.22 -2.04
C PHE A 99 15.80 1.27 -3.14
N THR A 100 16.95 1.54 -3.76
CA THR A 100 17.59 0.61 -4.71
C THR A 100 17.89 -0.73 -4.05
N GLU A 101 18.52 -0.71 -2.87
CA GLU A 101 18.83 -1.93 -2.12
C GLU A 101 17.56 -2.64 -1.64
N LEU A 102 16.57 -1.87 -1.16
CA LEU A 102 15.28 -2.44 -0.78
C LEU A 102 14.63 -3.19 -1.95
N CYS A 103 14.61 -2.57 -3.14
CA CYS A 103 14.04 -3.19 -4.33
C CYS A 103 14.83 -4.44 -4.76
N ALA A 104 16.16 -4.41 -4.67
CA ALA A 104 16.99 -5.57 -4.96
C ALA A 104 16.70 -6.73 -4.00
N ALA A 105 16.61 -6.46 -2.70
CA ALA A 105 16.27 -7.46 -1.69
C ALA A 105 14.85 -8.01 -1.88
N LEU A 106 13.85 -7.15 -2.10
CA LEU A 106 12.47 -7.55 -2.36
C LEU A 106 12.33 -8.42 -3.62
N LYS A 107 13.04 -8.12 -4.70
CA LYS A 107 13.02 -8.93 -5.93
C LYS A 107 13.48 -10.38 -5.73
N SER A 108 14.25 -10.65 -4.68
CA SER A 108 14.73 -12.01 -4.38
C SER A 108 13.71 -12.86 -3.60
N PHE A 109 12.56 -12.29 -3.22
CA PHE A 109 11.40 -13.04 -2.77
C PHE A 109 10.65 -13.60 -3.97
N ASP A 110 10.25 -14.86 -3.89
CA ASP A 110 9.46 -15.53 -4.92
C ASP A 110 8.02 -15.71 -4.41
N LEU A 111 7.38 -14.58 -4.12
CA LEU A 111 5.99 -14.42 -3.68
C LEU A 111 5.48 -13.00 -4.04
N PRO A 112 4.16 -12.77 -4.12
CA PRO A 112 3.59 -11.44 -4.29
C PRO A 112 4.01 -10.44 -3.21
N ILE A 113 4.43 -9.25 -3.63
CA ILE A 113 4.85 -8.16 -2.73
C ILE A 113 3.98 -6.93 -2.97
N ILE A 114 3.40 -6.41 -1.89
CA ILE A 114 2.64 -5.18 -1.85
C ILE A 114 3.39 -4.20 -0.96
N VAL A 115 3.46 -2.93 -1.36
CA VAL A 115 4.06 -1.85 -0.57
C VAL A 115 3.01 -0.80 -0.30
N ASP A 116 2.73 -0.54 0.97
CA ASP A 116 2.02 0.66 1.40
C ASP A 116 3.01 1.81 1.51
N ALA A 117 3.04 2.67 0.47
CA ALA A 117 3.87 3.87 0.44
C ALA A 117 3.17 5.11 1.02
N GLY A 118 1.93 4.96 1.52
CA GLY A 118 1.22 6.00 2.26
C GLY A 118 0.85 7.24 1.45
N CYS A 119 1.04 8.42 2.06
CA CYS A 119 0.74 9.71 1.46
C CYS A 119 2.02 10.46 1.13
N GLY A 120 2.16 10.87 -0.13
CA GLY A 120 3.36 11.52 -0.66
C GLY A 120 3.82 10.85 -1.94
N LEU A 121 4.79 11.46 -2.61
CA LEU A 121 5.41 10.88 -3.79
C LEU A 121 6.32 9.72 -3.37
N PRO A 122 6.11 8.49 -3.85
CA PRO A 122 7.03 7.40 -3.58
C PRO A 122 8.41 7.66 -4.19
N SER A 123 9.44 6.98 -3.69
CA SER A 123 10.79 7.05 -4.28
C SER A 123 10.76 6.66 -5.77
N PRO A 124 11.47 7.38 -6.65
CA PRO A 124 11.62 6.98 -8.06
C PRO A 124 12.12 5.54 -8.24
N ASP A 125 13.04 5.07 -7.39
CA ASP A 125 13.55 3.69 -7.45
C ASP A 125 12.45 2.68 -7.15
N LEU A 126 11.56 2.99 -6.21
CA LEU A 126 10.43 2.12 -5.86
C LEU A 126 9.43 2.05 -7.02
N LEU A 127 9.14 3.19 -7.66
CA LEU A 127 8.26 3.27 -8.81
C LEU A 127 8.83 2.54 -10.04
N ALA A 128 10.13 2.69 -10.31
CA ALA A 128 10.81 2.05 -11.43
C ALA A 128 10.81 0.51 -11.33
N HIS A 129 10.69 -0.03 -10.11
CA HIS A 129 10.64 -1.47 -9.84
C HIS A 129 9.23 -2.01 -9.60
N ALA A 130 8.22 -1.14 -9.59
CA ALA A 130 6.83 -1.55 -9.44
C ALA A 130 6.32 -2.15 -10.75
N SER A 131 5.69 -3.33 -10.68
CA SER A 131 4.88 -3.84 -11.79
C SER A 131 3.55 -3.11 -11.90
N SER A 132 3.10 -2.51 -10.80
CA SER A 132 1.96 -1.61 -10.75
C SER A 132 2.18 -0.55 -9.68
N SER A 133 2.00 0.72 -10.05
CA SER A 133 1.98 1.88 -9.17
C SER A 133 0.54 2.39 -9.11
N LEU A 134 -0.15 2.08 -8.01
CA LEU A 134 -1.56 2.38 -7.81
C LEU A 134 -1.72 3.66 -6.99
N LEU A 135 -2.27 4.69 -7.64
CA LEU A 135 -2.67 5.91 -6.95
C LEU A 135 -4.08 5.72 -6.35
N VAL A 136 -4.16 5.69 -5.04
CA VAL A 136 -5.41 5.63 -4.28
C VAL A 136 -5.92 7.04 -4.03
N THR A 137 -7.12 7.34 -4.52
CA THR A 137 -7.70 8.69 -4.42
C THR A 137 -9.22 8.66 -4.30
N ARG A 138 -9.80 9.81 -3.97
CA ARG A 138 -11.24 10.09 -4.01
C ARG A 138 -11.50 11.13 -5.11
N PRO A 139 -12.75 11.28 -5.60
CA PRO A 139 -13.13 12.38 -6.49
C PRO A 139 -13.21 13.72 -5.72
N CYS A 140 -12.06 14.11 -5.16
CA CYS A 140 -11.87 15.25 -4.29
C CYS A 140 -11.08 16.33 -5.03
N TYR A 141 -11.64 17.53 -5.13
CA TYR A 141 -10.97 18.66 -5.81
C TYR A 141 -9.54 18.88 -5.31
N LEU A 142 -9.31 18.86 -3.99
CA LEU A 142 -7.97 19.04 -3.42
C LEU A 142 -7.02 17.87 -3.71
N SER A 143 -7.55 16.64 -3.80
CA SER A 143 -6.74 15.48 -4.20
C SER A 143 -6.34 15.61 -5.67
N LEU A 144 -7.31 15.90 -6.55
CA LEU A 144 -7.07 16.04 -7.99
C LEU A 144 -6.18 17.24 -8.32
N ARG A 145 -6.34 18.37 -7.64
CA ARG A 145 -5.46 19.54 -7.79
C ARG A 145 -4.00 19.20 -7.47
N ARG A 146 -3.75 18.37 -6.44
CA ARG A 146 -2.40 17.88 -6.12
C ARG A 146 -1.92 16.86 -7.15
N ALA A 147 -2.79 15.96 -7.58
CA ALA A 147 -2.46 14.94 -8.58
C ALA A 147 -2.09 15.55 -9.94
N ALA A 148 -2.75 16.66 -10.34
CA ALA A 148 -2.43 17.41 -11.55
C ALA A 148 -1.00 17.99 -11.58
N GLN A 149 -0.34 18.06 -10.42
CA GLN A 149 1.02 18.59 -10.26
C GLN A 149 2.08 17.48 -10.18
N LEU A 150 1.68 16.20 -10.31
CA LEU A 150 2.60 15.08 -10.26
C LEU A 150 3.54 15.10 -11.46
N SER A 151 4.83 14.85 -11.19
CA SER A 151 5.85 14.63 -12.22
C SER A 151 5.96 13.16 -12.65
N VAL A 152 5.19 12.27 -12.02
CA VAL A 152 5.17 10.83 -12.30
C VAL A 152 3.73 10.37 -12.52
N SER A 153 3.52 9.51 -13.50
CA SER A 153 2.21 8.92 -13.77
C SER A 153 2.08 7.58 -13.03
N PRO A 154 0.99 7.36 -12.26
CA PRO A 154 0.68 6.02 -11.79
C PRO A 154 0.33 5.11 -12.97
N THR A 155 0.49 3.80 -12.81
CA THR A 155 0.07 2.82 -13.83
C THR A 155 -1.44 2.58 -13.79
N GLY A 156 -2.09 2.91 -12.66
CA GLY A 156 -3.53 2.84 -12.50
C GLY A 156 -4.00 3.58 -11.27
N ILE A 157 -5.30 3.88 -11.25
CA ILE A 157 -5.97 4.58 -10.14
C ILE A 157 -6.94 3.62 -9.46
N VAL A 158 -6.88 3.57 -8.14
CA VAL A 158 -7.93 2.99 -7.29
C VAL A 158 -8.77 4.15 -6.79
N LEU A 159 -9.97 4.28 -7.35
CA LEU A 159 -10.90 5.35 -7.01
C LEU A 159 -11.82 4.91 -5.89
N ILE A 160 -11.75 5.57 -4.73
CA ILE A 160 -12.77 5.44 -3.69
C ILE A 160 -13.93 6.37 -4.06
N ASN A 161 -14.97 5.79 -4.65
CA ASN A 161 -16.15 6.49 -5.13
C ASN A 161 -17.06 6.87 -3.95
N GLU A 162 -17.32 8.16 -3.81
CA GLU A 162 -18.16 8.69 -2.74
C GLU A 162 -19.36 9.40 -3.34
N ALA A 163 -20.56 8.96 -2.97
CA ALA A 163 -21.80 9.55 -3.45
C ALA A 163 -21.89 11.05 -3.09
N GLY A 164 -22.46 11.84 -4.00
CA GLY A 164 -22.68 13.28 -3.79
C GLY A 164 -21.47 14.17 -4.12
N ARG A 165 -20.38 13.60 -4.62
CA ARG A 165 -19.25 14.38 -5.14
C ARG A 165 -19.58 14.89 -6.55
N ALA A 166 -19.17 16.13 -6.84
CA ALA A 166 -19.37 16.75 -8.16
C ALA A 166 -18.41 16.22 -9.24
N LEU A 167 -17.28 15.63 -8.83
CA LEU A 167 -16.30 15.02 -9.72
C LEU A 167 -16.57 13.51 -9.77
N GLY A 168 -16.33 12.89 -10.91
CA GLY A 168 -16.48 11.46 -11.11
C GLY A 168 -15.24 10.81 -11.71
N LYS A 169 -15.36 9.52 -12.05
CA LYS A 169 -14.31 8.72 -12.68
C LYS A 169 -13.65 9.42 -13.87
N HIS A 170 -14.45 9.96 -14.80
CA HIS A 170 -13.94 10.62 -16.00
C HIS A 170 -13.08 11.85 -15.68
N ASP A 171 -13.49 12.68 -14.70
CA ASP A 171 -12.70 13.84 -14.28
C ASP A 171 -11.38 13.40 -13.63
N VAL A 172 -11.42 12.33 -12.84
CA VAL A 172 -10.25 11.74 -12.18
C VAL A 172 -9.25 11.25 -13.24
N GLU A 173 -9.71 10.47 -14.22
CA GLU A 173 -8.87 9.96 -15.31
C GLU A 173 -8.29 11.10 -16.16
N ALA A 174 -9.10 12.11 -16.49
CA ALA A 174 -8.67 13.25 -17.29
C ALA A 174 -7.61 14.11 -16.58
N VAL A 175 -7.76 14.35 -15.27
CA VAL A 175 -6.82 15.17 -14.50
C VAL A 175 -5.50 14.43 -14.24
N ILE A 176 -5.56 13.13 -13.96
CA ILE A 176 -4.39 12.34 -13.56
C ILE A 176 -3.65 11.79 -14.79
N GLY A 177 -4.34 11.60 -15.90
CA GLY A 177 -3.78 11.03 -17.13
C GLY A 177 -3.47 9.53 -17.01
N ALA A 178 -4.18 8.81 -16.13
CA ALA A 178 -4.06 7.37 -15.92
C ALA A 178 -5.45 6.74 -15.79
N PRO A 179 -5.61 5.44 -16.13
CA PRO A 179 -6.91 4.78 -16.06
C PRO A 179 -7.31 4.45 -14.61
N VAL A 180 -8.60 4.54 -14.31
CA VAL A 180 -9.19 3.95 -13.09
C VAL A 180 -9.34 2.45 -13.32
N VAL A 181 -8.50 1.69 -12.63
CA VAL A 181 -8.40 0.22 -12.74
C VAL A 181 -9.25 -0.50 -11.69
N ALA A 182 -9.67 0.20 -10.64
CA ALA A 182 -10.63 -0.27 -9.66
C ALA A 182 -11.43 0.92 -9.11
N GLU A 183 -12.73 0.72 -8.92
CA GLU A 183 -13.63 1.68 -8.30
C GLU A 183 -14.28 1.03 -7.08
N ILE A 184 -13.98 1.55 -5.90
CA ILE A 184 -14.47 1.05 -4.63
C ILE A 184 -15.51 2.01 -4.11
N ASP A 185 -16.75 1.56 -3.95
CA ASP A 185 -17.77 2.41 -3.37
C ASP A 185 -17.50 2.64 -1.87
N PHE A 186 -17.67 3.88 -1.44
CA PHE A 186 -17.58 4.23 -0.04
C PHE A 186 -18.66 3.49 0.74
N ASP A 187 -18.23 2.59 1.61
CA ASP A 187 -19.10 1.76 2.44
C ASP A 187 -18.61 1.77 3.90
N ALA A 188 -19.50 2.12 4.83
CA ALA A 188 -19.22 2.12 6.26
C ALA A 188 -18.81 0.74 6.80
N ALA A 189 -19.20 -0.35 6.13
CA ALA A 189 -18.76 -1.70 6.48
C ALA A 189 -17.24 -1.88 6.39
N ILE A 190 -16.57 -1.16 5.48
CA ILE A 190 -15.11 -1.17 5.36
C ILE A 190 -14.47 -0.53 6.60
N ALA A 191 -14.94 0.67 6.97
CA ALA A 191 -14.47 1.36 8.17
C ALA A 191 -14.70 0.53 9.44
N ARG A 192 -15.91 -0.02 9.61
CA ARG A 192 -16.23 -0.90 10.75
C ARG A 192 -15.34 -2.14 10.82
N ALA A 193 -14.98 -2.73 9.69
CA ALA A 193 -14.08 -3.89 9.66
C ALA A 193 -12.67 -3.52 10.12
N VAL A 194 -12.18 -2.33 9.76
CA VAL A 194 -10.89 -1.79 10.22
C VAL A 194 -10.95 -1.45 11.71
N ASP A 195 -11.97 -0.70 12.14
CA ASP A 195 -12.14 -0.27 13.53
C ASP A 195 -12.26 -1.45 14.50
N ALA A 196 -12.85 -2.56 14.04
CA ALA A 196 -12.99 -3.79 14.81
C ALA A 196 -11.77 -4.73 14.72
N GLY A 197 -10.74 -4.37 13.95
CA GLY A 197 -9.56 -5.22 13.72
C GLY A 197 -9.86 -6.52 12.97
N LEU A 198 -10.91 -6.53 12.13
CA LEU A 198 -11.41 -7.73 11.47
C LEU A 198 -10.99 -7.86 9.99
N LEU A 199 -10.36 -6.86 9.40
CA LEU A 199 -10.02 -6.85 7.97
C LEU A 199 -9.24 -8.11 7.53
N ALA A 200 -8.25 -8.52 8.32
CA ALA A 200 -7.42 -9.70 8.04
C ALA A 200 -8.20 -11.03 8.14
N SER A 201 -9.19 -11.09 9.03
CA SER A 201 -10.03 -12.28 9.23
C SER A 201 -11.16 -12.37 8.19
N ARG A 202 -11.67 -11.23 7.73
CA ARG A 202 -12.80 -11.13 6.82
C ARG A 202 -12.75 -9.84 6.02
N ILE A 203 -12.31 -9.96 4.77
CA ILE A 203 -12.39 -8.87 3.81
C ILE A 203 -13.87 -8.57 3.50
N PRO A 204 -14.33 -7.31 3.58
CA PRO A 204 -15.66 -6.93 3.11
C PRO A 204 -15.88 -7.34 1.65
N THR A 205 -17.02 -7.97 1.35
CA THR A 205 -17.31 -8.52 0.01
C THR A 205 -17.22 -7.48 -1.11
N ILE A 206 -17.58 -6.23 -0.81
CA ILE A 206 -17.51 -5.12 -1.76
C ILE A 206 -16.06 -4.84 -2.18
N MET A 207 -15.15 -4.80 -1.21
CA MET A 207 -13.70 -4.60 -1.41
C MET A 207 -13.10 -5.73 -2.25
N SER A 208 -13.36 -7.00 -1.90
CA SER A 208 -12.80 -8.13 -2.65
C SER A 208 -13.31 -8.20 -4.09
N LYS A 209 -14.59 -7.90 -4.33
CA LYS A 209 -15.15 -7.86 -5.69
C LYS A 209 -14.57 -6.72 -6.52
N GLN A 210 -14.49 -5.52 -5.95
CA GLN A 210 -14.08 -4.32 -6.69
C GLN A 210 -12.56 -4.22 -6.90
N LEU A 211 -11.76 -4.92 -6.07
CA LEU A 211 -10.31 -5.02 -6.25
C LEU A 211 -9.85 -6.24 -7.05
N ALA A 212 -10.72 -7.20 -7.39
CA ALA A 212 -10.32 -8.46 -8.04
C ALA A 212 -9.48 -8.31 -9.32
N ALA A 213 -9.65 -7.22 -10.08
CA ALA A 213 -8.90 -6.97 -11.31
C ALA A 213 -7.46 -6.47 -11.10
N VAL A 214 -7.15 -5.95 -9.90
CA VAL A 214 -5.84 -5.40 -9.53
C VAL A 214 -5.13 -6.22 -8.46
N ALA A 215 -5.92 -6.91 -7.64
CA ALA A 215 -5.47 -7.85 -6.63
C ALA A 215 -5.00 -9.17 -7.21
#